data_AF-A0A382CT27-F1
#
_entry.id   AF-A0A382CT27-F1
#
_cell.length_a   1.000
_cell.length_b   1.000
_cell.length_c   1.000
_cell.angle_alpha   90.00
_cell.angle_beta   90.00
_cell.angle_gamma   90.00
#
_symmetry.space_group_name_H-M   'P 1'
#
loop_
_entity.id
_entity.type
_entity.pdbx_description
1 polymer ?
#
loop_
_entity_poly.entity_id
_entity_poly.type
_entity_poly.pdbx_seq_one_letter_code
_entity_poly.pdbx_strand_id
1 'polypeptide(L)'
;MEEVNGFLNKLKQSTLFKVVAAYAAISFVFVQVASLVSDTFGLSQQFMQNLIWLFGLGFPFLALVAWAASSRFSTLKILGLFLVILVAGYGSGTYIWVNNFILPKVSQAISTDDYVSAWTMVDRIDAYAPFFSRSKELSSDISSLASIDVMDSDVKVSWKPYNQSLDEGWRYLGTSPLEQHRLPNGIIQIKLEKEGYEPYYLAANNP
;
A
#
# COMPACT_ATOMS: atom_id res chain seq x y z
N MET A 1 -22.42 -28.86 29.29
CA MET A 1 -21.77 -27.54 29.48
C MET A 1 -20.38 -27.66 30.12
N GLU A 2 -20.15 -28.59 31.05
CA GLU A 2 -18.84 -28.82 31.69
C GLU A 2 -17.70 -29.24 30.74
N GLU A 3 -17.96 -30.15 29.79
CA GLU A 3 -16.94 -30.59 28.82
C GLU A 3 -16.49 -29.48 27.86
N VAL A 4 -17.43 -28.65 27.41
CA VAL A 4 -17.14 -27.50 26.52
C VAL A 4 -16.23 -26.50 27.24
N ASN A 5 -16.48 -26.24 28.53
CA ASN A 5 -15.63 -25.37 29.34
C ASN A 5 -14.24 -25.97 29.57
N GLY A 6 -14.14 -27.29 29.77
CA GLY A 6 -12.86 -27.99 29.88
C GLY A 6 -12.02 -27.93 28.60
N PHE A 7 -12.65 -28.12 27.44
CA PHE A 7 -11.99 -28.01 26.14
C PHE A 7 -11.49 -26.59 25.85
N LEU A 8 -12.34 -25.57 26.09
CA LEU A 8 -11.97 -24.16 25.92
C LEU A 8 -10.81 -23.73 26.83
N ASN A 9 -10.79 -24.22 28.07
CA ASN A 9 -9.69 -23.94 28.99
C ASN A 9 -8.36 -24.57 28.55
N LYS A 10 -8.39 -25.80 28.02
CA LYS A 10 -7.19 -26.43 27.42
C LYS A 10 -6.70 -25.67 26.19
N LEU A 11 -7.62 -25.22 25.33
CA LEU A 11 -7.27 -24.44 24.14
C LEU A 11 -6.60 -23.11 24.52
N LYS A 12 -7.17 -22.39 25.49
CA LYS A 12 -6.61 -21.11 26.00
C LYS A 12 -5.23 -21.26 26.63
N GLN A 13 -4.89 -22.43 27.16
CA GLN A 13 -3.58 -22.69 27.74
C GLN A 13 -2.50 -22.98 26.70
N SER A 14 -2.89 -23.40 25.48
CA SER A 14 -1.96 -23.71 24.38
C SER A 14 -1.14 -22.50 23.94
N THR A 15 0.17 -22.70 23.80
CA THR A 15 1.10 -21.69 23.26
C THR A 15 0.67 -21.23 21.88
N LEU A 16 0.23 -22.16 21.02
CA LEU A 16 -0.25 -21.85 19.66
C LEU A 16 -1.43 -20.87 19.71
N PHE A 17 -2.45 -21.19 20.52
CA PHE A 17 -3.63 -20.33 20.66
C PHE A 17 -3.26 -18.94 21.19
N LYS A 18 -2.38 -18.88 22.20
CA LYS A 18 -1.89 -17.61 22.76
C LYS A 18 -1.13 -16.76 21.73
N VAL A 19 -0.24 -17.37 20.94
CA VAL A 19 0.52 -16.67 19.89
C VAL A 19 -0.42 -16.14 18.81
N VAL A 20 -1.34 -16.98 18.33
CA VAL A 20 -2.30 -16.61 17.29
C VAL A 20 -3.23 -15.49 17.76
N ALA A 21 -3.81 -15.61 18.95
CA ALA A 21 -4.70 -14.58 19.51
C ALA A 21 -3.96 -13.26 19.78
N ALA A 22 -2.75 -13.33 20.36
CA ALA A 22 -1.94 -12.15 20.61
C ALA A 22 -1.52 -11.46 19.32
N TYR A 23 -1.12 -12.22 18.30
CA TYR A 23 -0.76 -11.66 17.00
C TYR A 23 -1.96 -10.99 16.33
N ALA A 24 -3.14 -11.60 16.35
CA ALA A 24 -4.36 -10.98 15.82
C ALA A 24 -4.67 -9.66 16.52
N ALA A 25 -4.60 -9.63 17.85
CA ALA A 25 -4.84 -8.42 18.64
C ALA A 25 -3.79 -7.33 18.34
N ILE A 26 -2.50 -7.68 18.32
CA ILE A 26 -1.41 -6.73 18.03
C ILE A 26 -1.51 -6.20 16.60
N SER A 27 -1.75 -7.07 15.62
CA SER A 27 -1.89 -6.69 14.21
C SER A 27 -3.07 -5.74 14.02
N PHE A 28 -4.22 -6.03 14.65
CA PHE A 28 -5.37 -5.15 14.65
C PHE A 28 -5.03 -3.79 15.24
N VAL A 29 -4.47 -3.74 16.46
CA VAL A 29 -4.06 -2.48 17.09
C VAL A 29 -3.07 -1.72 16.22
N PHE A 30 -2.10 -2.39 15.60
CA PHE A 30 -1.11 -1.75 14.75
C PHE A 30 -1.75 -1.12 13.50
N VAL A 31 -2.65 -1.84 12.81
CA VAL A 31 -3.39 -1.30 11.66
C VAL A 31 -4.25 -0.11 12.08
N GLN A 32 -4.94 -0.19 13.22
CA GLN A 32 -5.76 0.91 13.74
C GLN A 32 -4.92 2.15 14.06
N VAL A 33 -3.78 1.97 14.72
CA VAL A 33 -2.85 3.06 15.04
C VAL A 33 -2.30 3.67 13.75
N ALA A 34 -1.84 2.84 12.80
CA ALA A 34 -1.34 3.29 11.50
C ALA A 34 -2.42 4.07 10.72
N SER A 35 -3.67 3.62 10.76
CA SER A 35 -4.80 4.31 10.16
C SER A 35 -5.14 5.61 10.86
N LEU A 36 -4.95 5.71 12.18
CA LEU A 36 -5.20 6.93 12.93
C LEU A 36 -4.16 8.01 12.60
N VAL A 37 -2.92 7.60 12.36
CA VAL A 37 -1.81 8.53 12.07
C VAL A 37 -1.54 8.69 10.58
N SER A 38 -2.27 7.99 9.70
CA SER A 38 -1.98 7.96 8.25
C SER A 38 -1.95 9.35 7.66
N ASP A 39 -2.94 10.17 7.98
CA ASP A 39 -3.07 11.51 7.42
C ASP A 39 -1.97 12.44 7.93
N THR A 40 -1.59 12.26 9.21
CA THR A 40 -0.50 13.03 9.84
C THR A 40 0.85 12.76 9.16
N PHE A 41 1.11 11.51 8.79
CA PHE A 41 2.35 11.12 8.13
C PHE A 41 2.27 11.08 6.60
N GLY A 42 1.10 11.39 6.02
CA GLY A 42 0.87 11.29 4.57
C GLY A 42 1.01 9.87 4.03
N LEU A 43 0.62 8.85 4.80
CA LEU A 43 0.68 7.46 4.37
C LEU A 43 -0.36 7.21 3.26
N SER A 44 0.09 6.68 2.13
CA SER A 44 -0.79 6.40 1.00
C SER A 44 -1.85 5.35 1.34
N GLN A 45 -3.01 5.43 0.70
CA GLN A 45 -4.06 4.41 0.82
C GLN A 45 -3.54 3.03 0.41
N GLN A 46 -2.69 2.97 -0.62
CA GLN A 46 -2.07 1.73 -1.08
C GLN A 46 -1.16 1.12 -0.01
N PHE A 47 -0.40 1.95 0.71
CA PHE A 47 0.41 1.50 1.84
C PHE A 47 -0.45 0.90 2.94
N MET A 48 -1.57 1.54 3.30
CA MET A 48 -2.49 1.01 4.29
C MET A 48 -3.08 -0.35 3.86
N GLN A 49 -3.44 -0.50 2.59
CA GLN A 49 -3.91 -1.78 2.05
C GLN A 49 -2.82 -2.86 2.11
N ASN A 50 -1.59 -2.51 1.70
CA ASN A 50 -0.45 -3.42 1.75
C ASN A 50 -0.10 -3.83 3.18
N LEU A 51 -0.26 -2.94 4.16
CA LEU A 51 -0.06 -3.22 5.58
C LEU A 51 -1.05 -4.27 6.09
N ILE A 52 -2.33 -4.17 5.70
CA ILE A 52 -3.35 -5.17 6.03
C ILE A 52 -2.99 -6.52 5.41
N TRP A 53 -2.58 -6.55 4.14
CA TRP A 53 -2.12 -7.78 3.50
C TRP A 53 -0.87 -8.37 4.16
N LEU A 54 0.08 -7.53 4.58
CA LEU A 54 1.29 -7.97 5.27
C LEU A 54 0.95 -8.72 6.57
N PHE A 55 0.06 -8.17 7.39
CA PHE A 55 -0.38 -8.85 8.62
C PHE A 55 -1.29 -10.05 8.34
N GLY A 56 -2.16 -9.96 7.32
CA GLY A 56 -3.02 -11.07 6.90
C GLY A 56 -2.22 -12.28 6.42
N LEU A 57 -1.17 -12.05 5.62
CA LEU A 57 -0.27 -13.09 5.11
C LEU A 57 0.77 -13.53 6.15
N GLY A 58 1.16 -12.64 7.06
CA GLY A 58 2.04 -12.98 8.19
C GLY A 58 1.38 -13.94 9.18
N PHE A 59 0.06 -13.89 9.32
CA PHE A 59 -0.73 -14.75 10.20
C PHE A 59 -0.51 -16.26 9.98
N PRO A 60 -0.74 -16.84 8.78
CA PRO A 60 -0.55 -18.27 8.57
C PRO A 60 0.91 -18.70 8.76
N PHE A 61 1.87 -17.86 8.37
CA PHE A 61 3.29 -18.15 8.58
C PHE A 61 3.62 -18.21 10.08
N LEU A 62 3.15 -17.24 10.87
CA LEU A 62 3.34 -17.26 12.31
C LEU A 62 2.67 -18.46 12.97
N ALA A 63 1.46 -18.83 12.53
CA ALA A 63 0.76 -19.99 13.06
C ALA A 63 1.56 -21.29 12.86
N LEU A 64 2.18 -21.47 11.68
CA LEU A 64 3.06 -22.60 11.39
C LEU A 64 4.32 -22.61 12.28
N VAL A 65 4.99 -21.45 12.38
CA VAL A 65 6.18 -21.30 13.25
C VAL A 65 5.80 -21.58 14.71
N ALA A 66 4.68 -21.03 15.17
CA ALA A 66 4.20 -21.22 16.53
C ALA A 66 3.86 -22.67 16.81
N TRP A 67 3.23 -23.38 15.88
CA TRP A 67 2.94 -24.80 16.00
C TRP A 67 4.23 -25.62 16.17
N ALA A 68 5.22 -25.42 15.29
CA ALA A 68 6.50 -26.12 15.33
C ALA A 68 7.35 -25.77 16.56
N ALA A 69 7.32 -24.51 17.00
CA ALA A 69 8.13 -23.99 18.10
C ALA A 69 7.45 -24.10 19.47
N SER A 70 6.15 -24.42 19.53
CA SER A 70 5.32 -24.36 20.74
C SER A 70 5.82 -25.21 21.91
N SER A 71 6.54 -26.30 21.63
CA SER A 71 7.12 -27.18 22.63
C SER A 71 8.42 -26.67 23.24
N ARG A 72 9.11 -25.73 22.56
CA ARG A 72 10.46 -25.26 22.93
C ARG A 72 10.51 -23.81 23.38
N PHE A 73 9.59 -22.97 22.88
CA PHE A 73 9.65 -21.53 23.07
C PHE A 73 8.34 -20.97 23.64
N SER A 74 8.48 -20.01 24.56
CA SER A 74 7.34 -19.26 25.12
C SER A 74 6.74 -18.33 24.07
N THR A 75 5.44 -18.01 24.22
CA THR A 75 4.69 -17.06 23.38
C THR A 75 5.44 -15.76 23.08
N LEU A 76 6.03 -15.11 24.10
CA LEU A 76 6.75 -13.85 23.95
C LEU A 76 8.00 -13.96 23.06
N LYS A 77 8.74 -15.07 23.16
CA LYS A 77 9.94 -15.31 22.33
C LYS A 77 9.57 -15.51 20.87
N ILE A 78 8.49 -16.24 20.60
CA ILE A 78 8.00 -16.48 19.24
C ILE A 78 7.56 -15.15 18.61
N LEU A 79 6.72 -14.38 19.32
CA LEU A 79 6.25 -13.06 18.84
C LEU A 79 7.40 -12.07 18.67
N GLY A 80 8.32 -11.99 19.64
CA GLY A 80 9.46 -11.08 19.60
C GLY A 80 10.41 -11.39 18.46
N LEU A 81 10.77 -12.68 18.26
CA LEU A 81 11.62 -13.09 17.15
C LEU A 81 10.94 -12.81 15.80
N PHE A 82 9.65 -13.12 15.68
CA PHE A 82 8.90 -12.81 14.46
C PHE A 82 8.90 -11.32 14.16
N LEU A 83 8.64 -10.46 15.16
CA LEU A 83 8.67 -9.02 14.99
C LEU A 83 10.05 -8.51 14.56
N VAL A 84 11.13 -9.02 15.17
CA VAL A 84 12.50 -8.65 14.79
C VAL A 84 12.79 -9.03 13.35
N ILE A 85 12.44 -10.26 12.93
CA ILE A 85 12.63 -10.72 11.55
C ILE A 85 11.79 -9.90 10.58
N LEU A 86 10.53 -9.61 10.93
CA LEU A 86 9.63 -8.81 10.12
C LEU A 86 10.19 -7.40 9.91
N VAL A 87 10.57 -6.71 10.99
CA VAL A 87 11.10 -5.34 10.93
C VAL A 87 12.46 -5.31 10.23
N ALA A 88 13.39 -6.21 10.56
CA ALA A 88 14.70 -6.25 9.93
C ALA A 88 14.60 -6.61 8.45
N GLY A 89 13.81 -7.64 8.10
CA GLY A 89 13.62 -8.09 6.73
C GLY A 89 12.92 -7.04 5.87
N TYR A 90 11.83 -6.46 6.38
CA TYR A 90 11.12 -5.40 5.68
C TYR A 90 11.99 -4.13 5.54
N GLY A 91 12.60 -3.65 6.62
CA GLY A 91 13.40 -2.43 6.63
C GLY A 91 14.65 -2.54 5.75
N SER A 92 15.43 -3.62 5.88
CA SER A 92 16.61 -3.83 5.03
C SER A 92 16.24 -4.10 3.57
N GLY A 93 15.21 -4.93 3.32
CA GLY A 93 14.76 -5.27 1.99
C GLY A 93 14.24 -4.04 1.23
N THR A 94 13.40 -3.23 1.87
CA THR A 94 12.88 -1.99 1.26
C THR A 94 13.97 -0.94 1.06
N TYR A 95 14.89 -0.76 2.01
CA TYR A 95 16.04 0.14 1.83
C TYR A 95 16.90 -0.24 0.61
N ILE A 96 17.27 -1.52 0.50
CA ILE A 96 18.05 -2.04 -0.63
C ILE A 96 17.29 -1.86 -1.93
N TRP A 97 16.00 -2.22 -1.96
CA TRP A 97 15.15 -2.10 -3.13
C TRP A 97 15.03 -0.63 -3.61
N VAL A 98 14.73 0.30 -2.70
CA VAL A 98 14.60 1.73 -3.02
C VAL A 98 15.92 2.28 -3.54
N ASN A 99 17.01 2.14 -2.77
CA ASN A 99 18.26 2.84 -3.07
C ASN A 99 19.04 2.24 -4.24
N ASN A 100 19.03 0.91 -4.40
CA ASN A 100 19.84 0.25 -5.40
C ASN A 100 19.08 -0.03 -6.71
N PHE A 101 17.74 -0.10 -6.68
CA PHE A 101 16.96 -0.50 -7.85
C PHE A 101 15.94 0.53 -8.33
N ILE A 102 15.30 1.28 -7.44
CA ILE A 102 14.25 2.24 -7.84
C ILE A 102 14.81 3.64 -8.05
N LEU A 103 15.53 4.22 -7.08
CA LEU A 103 16.06 5.58 -7.19
C LEU A 103 16.92 5.80 -8.44
N PRO A 104 17.83 4.88 -8.85
CA PRO A 104 18.58 5.05 -10.08
C PRO A 104 17.69 5.13 -11.33
N LYS A 105 16.59 4.35 -11.36
CA LYS A 105 15.63 4.38 -12.46
C LYS A 105 14.78 5.63 -12.47
N VAL A 106 14.43 6.16 -11.29
CA VAL A 106 13.75 7.45 -11.16
C VAL A 106 14.63 8.57 -11.71
N SER A 107 15.90 8.63 -11.29
CA SER A 107 16.86 9.62 -11.81
C SER A 107 17.07 9.49 -13.32
N GLN A 108 17.16 8.26 -13.83
CA GLN A 108 17.24 8.01 -15.27
C GLN A 108 16.00 8.55 -16.00
N ALA A 109 14.80 8.22 -15.52
CA ALA A 109 13.55 8.65 -16.13
C ALA A 109 13.42 10.19 -16.14
N ILE A 110 13.80 10.85 -15.05
CA ILE A 110 13.87 12.32 -14.98
C ILE A 110 14.86 12.89 -16.01
N SER A 111 16.05 12.29 -16.14
CA SER A 111 17.07 12.75 -17.10
C SER A 111 16.67 12.58 -18.57
N THR A 112 15.69 11.73 -18.85
CA THR A 112 15.14 11.48 -20.18
C THR A 112 13.78 12.14 -20.40
N ASP A 113 13.37 13.06 -19.51
CA ASP A 113 12.07 13.74 -19.51
C ASP A 113 10.85 12.77 -19.47
N ASP A 114 11.05 11.54 -18.98
CA ASP A 114 9.99 10.55 -18.77
C ASP A 114 9.42 10.68 -17.34
N TYR A 115 8.74 11.80 -17.11
CA TYR A 115 8.17 12.14 -15.80
C TYR A 115 7.02 11.22 -15.40
N VAL A 116 6.28 10.65 -16.35
CA VAL A 116 5.22 9.67 -16.08
C VAL A 116 5.81 8.40 -15.47
N SER A 117 6.88 7.84 -16.05
CA SER A 117 7.57 6.69 -15.48
C SER A 117 8.19 7.01 -14.12
N ALA A 118 8.86 8.15 -13.98
CA ALA A 118 9.44 8.59 -12.71
C ALA A 118 8.39 8.66 -11.60
N TRP A 119 7.24 9.27 -11.88
CA TRP A 119 6.13 9.36 -10.95
C TRP A 119 5.59 8.00 -10.55
N THR A 120 5.36 7.09 -11.50
CA THR A 120 4.83 5.75 -11.18
C THR A 120 5.79 4.94 -10.29
N MET A 121 7.10 5.17 -10.40
CA MET A 121 8.09 4.56 -9.54
C MET A 121 8.11 5.17 -8.14
N VAL A 122 7.97 6.49 -8.02
CA VAL A 122 7.85 7.19 -6.73
C VAL A 122 6.58 6.76 -5.98
N ASP A 123 5.45 6.73 -6.68
CA ASP A 123 4.17 6.24 -6.15
C ASP A 123 4.29 4.78 -5.64
N ARG A 124 5.09 3.96 -6.32
CA ARG A 124 5.41 2.61 -5.84
C ARG A 124 6.22 2.64 -4.54
N ILE A 125 7.17 3.56 -4.37
CA ILE A 125 7.88 3.73 -3.10
C ILE A 125 6.90 4.13 -2.00
N ASP A 126 6.00 5.09 -2.25
CA ASP A 126 4.99 5.52 -1.28
C ASP A 126 4.04 4.38 -0.87
N ALA A 127 3.76 3.45 -1.77
CA ALA A 127 2.91 2.29 -1.51
C ALA A 127 3.59 1.18 -0.69
N TYR A 128 4.91 1.01 -0.79
CA TYR A 128 5.61 -0.14 -0.19
C TYR A 128 6.64 0.23 0.87
N ALA A 129 7.18 1.44 0.83
CA ALA A 129 8.32 1.89 1.60
C ALA A 129 8.24 3.41 1.90
N PRO A 130 7.12 3.90 2.47
CA PRO A 130 6.87 5.34 2.63
C PRO A 130 7.94 6.06 3.45
N PHE A 131 8.59 5.36 4.40
CA PHE A 131 9.66 5.90 5.23
C PHE A 131 10.96 6.21 4.48
N PHE A 132 11.15 5.61 3.30
CA PHE A 132 12.29 5.88 2.41
C PHE A 132 11.89 6.75 1.22
N SER A 133 10.64 7.21 1.19
CA SER A 133 10.16 8.05 0.11
C SER A 133 10.72 9.47 0.24
N ARG A 134 11.12 10.02 -0.91
CA ARG A 134 11.39 11.45 -1.09
C ARG A 134 10.32 12.07 -2.00
N SER A 135 9.11 11.51 -1.99
CA SER A 135 8.01 11.92 -2.87
C SER A 135 7.72 13.42 -2.77
N LYS A 136 7.73 14.01 -1.58
CA LYS A 136 7.52 15.47 -1.44
C LYS A 136 8.55 16.31 -2.21
N GLU A 137 9.81 15.87 -2.28
CA GLU A 137 10.88 16.56 -3.00
C GLU A 137 10.81 16.29 -4.50
N LEU A 138 10.67 15.02 -4.91
CA LEU A 138 10.67 14.67 -6.33
C LEU A 138 9.34 14.97 -7.03
N SER A 139 8.24 15.02 -6.28
CA SER A 139 6.91 15.25 -6.85
C SER A 139 6.78 16.60 -7.50
N SER A 140 7.35 17.68 -6.96
CA SER A 140 7.26 19.00 -7.59
C SER A 140 7.89 19.04 -8.98
N ASP A 141 8.91 18.21 -9.20
CA ASP A 141 9.72 18.25 -10.42
C ASP A 141 9.12 17.38 -11.53
N ILE A 142 8.37 16.35 -11.15
CA ILE A 142 7.83 15.33 -12.09
C ILE A 142 6.30 15.34 -12.18
N SER A 143 5.63 16.25 -11.46
CA SER A 143 4.17 16.32 -11.41
C SER A 143 3.65 17.74 -11.11
N SER A 144 2.42 17.98 -11.54
CA SER A 144 1.71 19.25 -11.40
C SER A 144 0.33 19.03 -10.79
N LEU A 145 -0.18 20.05 -10.09
CA LEU A 145 -1.58 20.05 -9.67
C LEU A 145 -2.46 20.22 -10.90
N ALA A 146 -3.30 19.23 -11.17
CA ALA A 146 -4.24 19.22 -12.28
C ALA A 146 -5.67 19.40 -11.73
N SER A 147 -6.45 20.21 -12.45
CA SER A 147 -7.88 20.39 -12.20
C SER A 147 -8.64 19.80 -13.37
N ILE A 148 -9.37 18.71 -13.14
CA ILE A 148 -10.25 18.10 -14.14
C ILE A 148 -11.66 18.59 -13.86
N ASP A 149 -12.10 19.59 -14.63
CA ASP A 149 -13.45 20.13 -14.52
C ASP A 149 -14.42 19.30 -15.36
N VAL A 150 -15.23 18.49 -14.70
CA VAL A 150 -16.28 17.69 -15.33
C VAL A 150 -17.63 18.32 -14.97
N MET A 151 -18.32 18.86 -15.97
CA MET A 151 -19.58 19.61 -15.77
C MET A 151 -20.70 18.74 -15.19
N ASP A 152 -20.73 17.45 -15.55
CA ASP A 152 -21.72 16.50 -15.06
C ASP A 152 -21.33 15.96 -13.68
N SER A 153 -22.31 15.79 -12.78
CA SER A 153 -22.11 15.05 -11.53
C SER A 153 -22.05 13.54 -11.76
N ASP A 154 -21.49 12.83 -10.78
CA ASP A 154 -21.48 11.36 -10.70
C ASP A 154 -20.66 10.67 -11.80
N VAL A 155 -19.69 11.38 -12.37
CA VAL A 155 -18.74 10.84 -13.34
C VAL A 155 -17.50 10.34 -12.62
N LYS A 156 -17.23 9.04 -12.71
CA LYS A 156 -16.00 8.44 -12.21
C LYS A 156 -14.86 8.80 -13.15
N VAL A 157 -13.78 9.32 -12.59
CA VAL A 157 -12.59 9.73 -13.33
C VAL A 157 -11.43 8.85 -12.93
N SER A 158 -10.75 8.29 -13.92
CA SER A 158 -9.53 7.51 -13.74
C SER A 158 -8.45 7.95 -14.71
N TRP A 159 -7.20 7.70 -14.39
CA TRP A 159 -6.07 8.00 -15.26
C TRP A 159 -5.10 6.83 -15.39
N LYS A 160 -4.25 6.89 -16.42
CA LYS A 160 -3.09 6.00 -16.56
C LYS A 160 -2.05 6.60 -17.52
N PRO A 161 -0.81 6.06 -17.56
CA PRO A 161 0.17 6.40 -18.58
C PRO A 161 -0.34 6.13 -20.01
N TYR A 162 -0.01 7.01 -20.96
CA TYR A 162 -0.49 6.89 -22.34
C TYR A 162 -0.03 5.63 -23.07
N ASN A 163 1.15 5.11 -22.73
CA ASN A 163 1.78 3.96 -23.37
C ASN A 163 1.29 2.59 -22.86
N GLN A 164 0.27 2.55 -22.01
CA GLN A 164 -0.33 1.31 -21.49
C GLN A 164 -1.55 0.86 -22.31
N SER A 165 -1.76 -0.46 -22.39
CA SER A 165 -2.93 -1.08 -23.04
C SER A 165 -4.24 -0.49 -22.51
N LEU A 166 -5.26 -0.35 -23.38
CA LEU A 166 -6.56 0.26 -23.06
C LEU A 166 -7.27 -0.36 -21.84
N ASP A 167 -7.14 -1.67 -21.64
CA ASP A 167 -7.93 -2.43 -20.67
C ASP A 167 -7.28 -2.60 -19.29
N GLU A 168 -6.03 -2.16 -19.11
CA GLU A 168 -5.27 -2.36 -17.86
C GLU A 168 -4.74 -1.04 -17.30
N GLY A 169 -4.51 -1.02 -15.98
CA GLY A 169 -3.72 0.03 -15.32
C GLY A 169 -4.45 1.33 -14.95
N TRP A 170 -5.78 1.38 -15.07
CA TRP A 170 -6.57 2.55 -14.65
C TRP A 170 -6.49 2.80 -13.14
N ARG A 171 -6.14 4.03 -12.78
CA ARG A 171 -6.03 4.53 -11.40
C ARG A 171 -7.16 5.52 -11.14
N TYR A 172 -8.02 5.19 -10.19
CA TYR A 172 -9.16 6.03 -9.83
C TYR A 172 -8.72 7.34 -9.19
N LEU A 173 -9.24 8.47 -9.68
CA LEU A 173 -9.02 9.79 -9.12
C LEU A 173 -10.15 10.22 -8.19
N GLY A 174 -11.39 9.85 -8.52
CA GLY A 174 -12.57 10.25 -7.76
C GLY A 174 -13.82 10.29 -8.62
N THR A 175 -14.89 10.82 -8.04
CA THR A 175 -16.15 11.11 -8.74
C THR A 175 -16.31 12.63 -8.84
N SER A 176 -16.79 13.13 -9.98
CA SER A 176 -17.07 14.55 -10.16
C SER A 176 -18.15 15.06 -9.19
N PRO A 177 -18.02 16.30 -8.66
CA PRO A 177 -16.91 17.24 -8.85
C PRO A 177 -15.63 16.80 -8.11
N LEU A 178 -14.47 16.91 -8.78
CA LEU A 178 -13.19 16.48 -8.22
C LEU A 178 -12.47 17.63 -7.51
N GLU A 179 -11.77 17.31 -6.43
CA GLU A 179 -10.74 18.18 -5.88
C GLU A 179 -9.49 18.18 -6.79
N GLN A 180 -8.57 19.12 -6.55
CA GLN A 180 -7.31 19.14 -7.30
C GLN A 180 -6.46 17.92 -6.95
N HIS A 181 -6.05 17.19 -7.99
CA HIS A 181 -5.18 16.03 -7.84
C HIS A 181 -3.84 16.30 -8.51
N ARG A 182 -2.77 15.79 -7.89
CA ARG A 182 -1.44 15.84 -8.48
C ARG A 182 -1.31 14.71 -9.49
N LEU A 183 -0.99 15.07 -10.73
CA LEU A 183 -0.80 14.14 -11.85
C LEU A 183 0.61 14.27 -12.40
N PRO A 184 1.22 13.19 -12.93
CA PRO A 184 2.54 13.28 -13.53
C PRO A 184 2.55 14.26 -14.70
N ASN A 185 3.69 14.92 -14.92
CA ASN A 185 3.89 15.74 -16.10
C ASN A 185 4.08 14.83 -17.32
N GLY A 186 3.61 15.26 -18.48
CA GLY A 186 3.63 14.49 -19.71
C GLY A 186 2.27 13.89 -20.10
N ILE A 187 2.31 12.95 -21.05
CA ILE A 187 1.11 12.45 -21.72
C ILE A 187 0.47 11.33 -20.91
N ILE A 188 -0.77 11.55 -20.49
CA ILE A 188 -1.62 10.60 -19.77
C ILE A 188 -2.93 10.37 -20.52
N GLN A 189 -3.57 9.24 -20.23
CA GLN A 189 -4.94 8.99 -20.62
C GLN A 189 -5.86 9.18 -19.43
N ILE A 190 -7.00 9.81 -19.65
CA ILE A 190 -8.09 9.96 -18.71
C ILE A 190 -9.29 9.15 -19.22
N LYS A 191 -9.95 8.43 -18.32
CA LYS A 191 -11.18 7.69 -18.55
C LYS A 191 -12.29 8.31 -17.70
N LEU A 192 -13.41 8.62 -18.33
CA LEU A 192 -14.62 9.12 -17.71
C LEU A 192 -15.71 8.04 -17.83
N GLU A 193 -16.32 7.67 -16.71
CA GLU A 193 -17.37 6.65 -16.66
C GLU A 193 -18.60 7.19 -15.93
N LYS A 194 -19.76 7.06 -16.58
CA LYS A 194 -21.06 7.42 -16.01
C LYS A 194 -22.04 6.29 -16.24
N GLU A 195 -22.89 6.01 -15.26
CA GLU A 195 -23.88 4.93 -15.36
C GLU A 195 -24.85 5.18 -16.52
N GLY A 196 -25.04 4.18 -17.38
CA GLY A 196 -25.88 4.29 -18.58
C GLY A 196 -25.19 4.88 -19.81
N TYR A 197 -23.89 5.19 -19.74
CA TYR A 197 -23.12 5.72 -20.85
C TYR A 197 -21.89 4.86 -21.16
N GLU A 198 -21.45 4.89 -22.42
CA GLU A 198 -20.17 4.30 -22.81
C GLU A 198 -19.00 5.09 -22.19
N PRO A 199 -17.94 4.43 -21.71
CA PRO A 199 -16.75 5.10 -21.21
C PRO A 199 -16.13 6.02 -22.26
N TYR A 200 -15.81 7.25 -21.85
CA TYR A 200 -15.11 8.21 -22.70
C TYR A 200 -13.62 8.25 -22.34
N TYR A 201 -12.77 8.26 -23.36
CA TYR A 201 -11.33 8.27 -23.21
C TYR A 201 -10.74 9.51 -23.89
N LEU A 202 -9.82 10.18 -23.20
CA LEU A 202 -9.08 11.31 -23.76
C LEU A 202 -7.61 11.22 -23.38
N ALA A 203 -6.74 11.68 -24.27
CA ALA A 203 -5.32 11.87 -23.98
C ALA A 203 -5.06 13.34 -23.66
N ALA A 204 -4.34 13.61 -22.58
CA ALA A 204 -3.98 14.95 -22.16
C ALA A 204 -2.48 15.03 -21.90
N ASN A 205 -1.87 16.16 -22.22
CA ASN A 205 -0.50 16.47 -21.82
C ASN A 205 -0.55 17.38 -20.60
N ASN A 206 -0.13 16.87 -19.44
CA ASN A 206 -0.05 17.65 -18.22
C ASN A 206 1.28 18.42 -18.20
N PRO A 207 1.26 19.77 -18.10
CA PRO A 207 2.47 20.59 -18.20
C PRO A 207 3.45 20.40 -17.05
#